data_AF-A0A914CV82-F1
#
_entry.id   AF-A0A914CV82-F1
#
_cell.length_a   1.000
_cell.length_b   1.000
_cell.length_c   1.000
_cell.angle_alpha   90.00
_cell.angle_beta   90.00
_cell.angle_gamma   90.00
#
_symmetry.space_group_name_H-M   'P 1'
#
loop_
_entity.id
_entity.type
_entity.pdbx_description
1 polymer ?
#
loop_
_entity_poly.entity_id
_entity_poly.type
_entity_poly.pdbx_seq_one_letter_code
_entity_poly.pdbx_strand_id
1 'polypeptide(L)'
;MAPKEDDLKSHVYKFYTDHQESGKQFTAKHFMDEVASKSTIYDILKPYKDNFPAKRQSGSGRIAKIFTPKKVEQLKKDFDHKDGISKRKEAKKYGCSQQMISHMHM
;
A
#
# COMPACT_ATOMS: atom_id res chain seq x y z
N MET A 1 10.33 -12.24 14.71
CA MET A 1 9.95 -13.32 13.77
C MET A 1 9.90 -12.71 12.38
N ALA A 2 10.92 -12.92 11.54
CA ALA A 2 10.87 -12.52 10.14
C ALA A 2 10.01 -13.55 9.37
N PRO A 3 9.09 -13.13 8.48
CA PRO A 3 8.24 -14.06 7.76
C PRO A 3 9.06 -14.72 6.65
N LYS A 4 9.07 -16.06 6.63
CA LYS A 4 9.86 -16.92 5.72
C LYS A 4 9.74 -16.57 4.23
N GLU A 5 8.67 -15.89 3.82
CA GLU A 5 8.42 -15.49 2.42
C GLU A 5 9.26 -14.29 1.95
N ASP A 6 9.62 -13.36 2.85
CA ASP A 6 10.44 -12.18 2.48
C ASP A 6 11.93 -12.56 2.26
N ASP A 7 12.36 -13.65 2.88
CA ASP A 7 13.73 -14.17 2.77
C ASP A 7 14.00 -14.81 1.40
N LEU A 8 13.11 -15.69 0.94
CA LEU A 8 13.23 -16.34 -0.38
C LEU A 8 13.21 -15.31 -1.52
N LYS A 9 12.33 -14.31 -1.46
CA LYS A 9 12.27 -13.24 -2.47
C LYS A 9 13.57 -12.46 -2.53
N SER A 10 14.10 -12.07 -1.37
CA SER A 10 15.37 -11.33 -1.29
C SER A 10 16.53 -12.15 -1.84
N HIS A 11 16.56 -13.45 -1.55
CA HIS A 11 17.59 -14.35 -2.04
C HIS A 11 17.52 -14.56 -3.57
N VAL A 12 16.33 -14.82 -4.11
CA VAL A 12 16.08 -14.94 -5.56
C VAL A 12 16.49 -13.68 -6.31
N TYR A 13 16.17 -12.51 -5.76
CA TYR A 13 16.57 -11.25 -6.38
C TYR A 13 18.08 -11.03 -6.36
N LYS A 14 18.73 -11.25 -5.22
CA LYS A 14 20.19 -11.12 -5.12
C LYS A 14 20.88 -12.02 -6.14
N PHE A 15 20.49 -13.29 -6.20
CA PHE A 15 21.05 -14.26 -7.14
C PHE A 15 20.81 -13.87 -8.61
N TYR A 16 19.63 -13.32 -8.94
CA TYR A 16 19.34 -12.83 -10.29
C TYR A 16 20.13 -11.59 -10.69
N THR A 17 20.37 -10.67 -9.75
CA THR A 17 21.23 -9.51 -9.98
C THR A 17 22.67 -9.94 -10.21
N ASP A 18 23.17 -10.88 -9.42
CA ASP A 18 24.54 -11.38 -9.52
C ASP A 18 24.79 -12.17 -10.83
N HIS A 19 23.73 -12.76 -11.41
CA HIS A 19 23.78 -13.58 -12.64
C HIS A 19 22.90 -13.04 -13.77
N GLN A 20 22.86 -11.71 -13.93
CA GLN A 20 21.94 -11.06 -14.88
C GLN A 20 22.16 -11.52 -16.33
N GLU A 21 23.39 -11.85 -16.72
CA GLU A 21 23.75 -12.33 -18.07
C GLU A 21 23.16 -13.71 -18.39
N SER A 22 22.99 -14.56 -17.37
CA SER A 22 22.46 -15.93 -17.53
C SER A 22 20.93 -15.97 -17.62
N GLY A 23 20.27 -14.88 -17.23
CA GLY A 23 18.83 -14.67 -17.40
C GLY A 23 17.93 -15.49 -16.45
N LYS A 24 16.61 -15.33 -16.63
CA LYS A 24 15.58 -15.84 -15.70
C LYS A 24 15.47 -17.36 -15.66
N GLN A 25 15.86 -18.05 -16.73
CA GLN A 25 15.79 -19.51 -16.79
C GLN A 25 16.86 -20.16 -15.91
N PHE A 26 18.05 -19.56 -15.87
CA PHE A 26 19.14 -20.01 -15.01
C PHE A 26 18.78 -19.89 -13.54
N THR A 27 18.23 -18.74 -13.13
CA THR A 27 17.79 -18.53 -11.75
C THR A 27 16.61 -19.41 -11.36
N ALA A 28 15.63 -19.58 -12.25
CA ALA A 28 14.53 -20.51 -12.01
C ALA A 28 15.02 -21.95 -11.80
N LYS A 29 15.99 -22.41 -12.60
CA LYS A 29 16.56 -23.75 -12.43
C LYS A 29 17.26 -23.92 -11.09
N HIS A 30 18.08 -22.95 -10.69
CA HIS A 30 18.80 -22.98 -9.40
C HIS A 30 17.85 -23.10 -8.20
N PHE A 31 16.79 -22.29 -8.14
CA PHE A 31 15.85 -22.32 -7.00
C PHE A 31 14.78 -23.41 -7.09
N MET A 32 14.57 -23.99 -8.27
CA MET A 32 13.76 -25.21 -8.43
C MET A 32 14.43 -26.41 -7.75
N ASP A 33 15.75 -26.49 -7.82
CA ASP A 33 16.52 -27.58 -7.22
C ASP A 33 16.61 -27.46 -5.69
N GLU A 34 16.46 -26.24 -5.16
CA GLU A 34 16.57 -25.98 -3.71
C GLU A 34 15.23 -26.14 -2.96
N VAL A 35 14.15 -25.40 -3.29
CA VAL A 35 12.93 -25.39 -2.44
C VAL A 35 11.63 -24.95 -3.16
N ALA A 36 11.68 -24.19 -4.25
CA ALA A 36 10.53 -23.43 -4.74
C ALA A 36 9.97 -23.94 -6.08
N SER A 37 8.64 -23.88 -6.24
CA SER A 37 8.01 -24.20 -7.52
C SER A 37 8.42 -23.18 -8.60
N LYS A 38 8.55 -23.65 -9.84
CA LYS A 38 8.87 -22.79 -11.00
C LYS A 38 7.96 -21.57 -11.08
N SER A 39 6.65 -21.76 -10.91
CA SER A 39 5.66 -20.67 -10.94
C SER A 39 5.97 -19.60 -9.89
N THR A 40 6.26 -20.00 -8.66
CA THR A 40 6.60 -19.06 -7.57
C THR A 40 7.83 -18.22 -7.93
N ILE A 41 8.88 -18.82 -8.50
CA ILE A 41 10.11 -18.09 -8.86
C ILE A 41 9.83 -17.08 -9.98
N TYR A 42 9.05 -17.45 -11.00
CA TYR A 42 8.66 -16.52 -12.06
C TYR A 42 7.74 -15.42 -11.57
N ASP A 43 6.82 -15.70 -10.64
CA ASP A 43 5.97 -14.69 -10.00
C ASP A 43 6.80 -13.67 -9.19
N ILE A 44 7.88 -14.13 -8.55
CA ILE A 44 8.85 -13.24 -7.87
C ILE A 44 9.65 -12.42 -8.89
N LEU A 45 10.11 -13.02 -9.99
CA LEU A 45 10.90 -12.33 -11.03
C LEU A 45 10.06 -11.47 -11.99
N LYS A 46 8.73 -11.54 -11.93
CA LYS A 46 7.79 -10.75 -12.74
C LYS A 46 7.84 -9.26 -12.39
N PRO A 47 7.64 -8.83 -11.12
CA PRO A 47 7.69 -7.41 -10.73
C PRO A 47 9.10 -6.79 -10.77
N TYR A 48 10.17 -7.57 -10.96
CA TYR A 48 11.55 -7.07 -10.99
C TYR A 48 11.75 -5.95 -12.03
N LYS A 49 11.04 -5.98 -13.15
CA LYS A 49 11.13 -4.93 -14.18
C LYS A 49 10.42 -3.63 -13.79
N ASP A 50 9.41 -3.69 -12.92
CA ASP A 50 8.47 -2.59 -12.75
C ASP A 50 8.64 -1.85 -11.40
N ASN A 51 9.01 -2.53 -10.31
CA ASN A 51 9.11 -1.92 -8.98
C ASN A 51 10.09 -2.66 -8.08
N PHE A 52 11.39 -2.35 -8.19
CA PHE A 52 12.38 -2.78 -7.22
C PHE A 52 12.67 -1.67 -6.19
N PRO A 53 12.71 -1.96 -4.87
CA PRO A 53 12.42 -3.23 -4.21
C PRO A 53 10.92 -3.53 -4.20
N ALA A 54 10.57 -4.82 -4.24
CA ALA A 54 9.19 -5.33 -4.25
C ALA A 54 8.46 -5.01 -2.93
N LYS A 55 8.09 -3.75 -2.73
CA LYS A 55 7.23 -3.34 -1.62
C LYS A 55 5.87 -4.00 -1.84
N ARG A 56 5.34 -4.61 -0.79
CA ARG A 56 3.97 -5.14 -0.79
C ARG A 56 3.04 -4.02 -1.20
N GLN A 57 2.40 -4.14 -2.36
CA GLN A 57 1.39 -3.19 -2.76
C GLN A 57 0.25 -3.27 -1.74
N SER A 58 -0.15 -2.12 -1.21
CA SER A 58 -1.37 -2.00 -0.41
C SER A 58 -2.50 -2.66 -1.21
N GLY A 59 -3.23 -3.59 -0.59
CA GLY A 59 -4.28 -4.34 -1.28
C GLY A 59 -5.26 -3.41 -1.99
N SER A 60 -5.86 -3.89 -3.08
CA SER A 60 -6.84 -3.18 -3.92
C SER A 60 -8.18 -2.86 -3.20
N GLY A 61 -8.18 -2.89 -1.87
CA GLY A 61 -9.32 -2.54 -1.06
C GLY A 61 -9.74 -1.11 -1.37
N ARG A 62 -11.04 -0.91 -1.58
CA ARG A 62 -11.64 0.41 -1.68
C ARG A 62 -11.29 1.16 -0.40
N ILE A 63 -10.48 2.22 -0.51
CA ILE A 63 -10.24 3.13 0.61
C ILE A 63 -11.63 3.60 1.08
N ALA A 64 -11.99 3.26 2.32
CA ALA A 64 -13.25 3.65 2.91
C ALA A 64 -13.26 5.18 3.02
N LYS A 65 -13.79 5.87 2.01
CA LYS A 65 -14.00 7.30 2.06
C LYS A 65 -15.15 7.57 3.03
N ILE A 66 -14.80 7.81 4.29
CA ILE A 66 -15.75 8.14 5.36
C ILE A 66 -16.59 9.37 4.97
N PHE A 67 -16.01 10.27 4.15
CA PHE A 67 -16.71 11.39 3.54
C PHE A 67 -16.62 11.38 2.01
N THR A 68 -17.71 11.75 1.34
CA THR A 68 -17.67 12.15 -0.07
C THR A 68 -17.01 13.53 -0.19
N PRO A 69 -16.26 13.81 -1.28
CA PRO A 69 -15.60 15.11 -1.46
C PRO A 69 -16.54 16.31 -1.30
N LYS A 70 -17.77 16.21 -1.83
CA LYS A 70 -18.82 17.23 -1.67
C LYS A 70 -19.13 17.57 -0.21
N LYS A 71 -19.22 16.56 0.66
CA LYS A 71 -19.51 16.78 2.08
C LYS A 71 -18.34 17.44 2.80
N VAL A 72 -17.10 17.15 2.39
CA VAL A 72 -15.90 17.83 2.92
C VAL A 72 -15.88 19.30 2.53
N GLU A 73 -16.19 19.62 1.27
CA GLU A 73 -16.28 21.02 0.81
C GLU A 73 -17.36 21.80 1.56
N GLN A 74 -18.52 21.17 1.79
CA GLN A 74 -19.60 21.79 2.53
C GLN A 74 -19.23 22.02 4.00
N LEU A 75 -18.56 21.05 4.62
CA LEU A 75 -18.03 21.19 5.98
C LEU A 75 -17.01 22.34 6.05
N LYS A 76 -16.08 22.45 5.07
CA LYS A 76 -15.13 23.57 5.01
C LYS A 76 -15.84 24.92 4.92
N LYS A 77 -16.86 25.05 4.06
CA LYS A 77 -17.68 26.27 3.93
C LYS A 77 -18.45 26.60 5.20
N ASP A 78 -18.84 25.58 5.96
CA ASP A 78 -19.52 25.79 7.24
C ASP A 78 -18.57 26.36 8.30
N PHE A 79 -17.26 26.04 8.27
CA PHE A 79 -16.25 26.62 9.19
C PHE A 79 -15.58 27.90 8.67
N ASP A 80 -15.62 28.16 7.37
CA ASP A 80 -14.95 29.29 6.74
C ASP A 80 -15.50 30.63 7.26
N HIS A 81 -14.61 31.44 7.86
CA HIS A 81 -14.91 32.77 8.42
C HIS A 81 -16.06 32.84 9.45
N LYS A 82 -16.31 31.75 10.19
CA LYS A 82 -17.37 31.70 11.23
C LYS A 82 -16.80 31.35 12.61
N ASP A 83 -16.46 32.37 13.38
CA ASP A 83 -15.84 32.25 14.72
C ASP A 83 -16.77 31.70 15.83
N GLY A 84 -18.02 31.34 15.50
CA GLY A 84 -19.03 30.87 16.47
C GLY A 84 -19.43 29.39 16.34
N ILE A 85 -18.86 28.64 15.40
CA ILE A 85 -19.30 27.27 15.13
C ILE A 85 -18.47 26.25 15.93
N SER A 86 -19.14 25.59 16.87
CA SER A 86 -18.53 24.50 17.63
C SER A 86 -18.32 23.27 16.75
N LYS A 87 -17.10 22.75 16.73
CA LYS A 87 -16.74 21.46 16.11
C LYS A 87 -17.66 20.32 16.53
N ARG A 88 -18.16 20.34 17.77
CA ARG A 88 -19.09 19.32 18.29
C ARG A 88 -20.48 19.40 17.65
N LYS A 89 -20.96 20.62 17.39
CA LYS A 89 -22.27 20.84 16.76
C LYS A 89 -22.25 20.38 15.30
N GLU A 90 -21.18 20.70 14.60
CA GLU A 90 -21.00 20.30 13.21
C GLU A 90 -20.75 18.79 13.09
N ALA A 91 -20.00 18.19 14.01
CA ALA A 91 -19.82 16.75 14.10
C ALA A 91 -21.16 16.00 14.19
N LYS A 92 -22.09 16.51 15.01
CA LYS A 92 -23.45 15.95 15.12
C LYS A 92 -24.25 16.09 13.81
N LYS A 93 -24.16 17.23 13.13
CA LYS A 93 -24.85 17.50 11.85
C LYS A 93 -24.38 16.54 10.74
N TYR A 94 -23.08 16.24 10.71
CA TYR A 94 -22.47 15.40 9.69
C TYR A 94 -22.33 13.92 10.11
N GLY A 95 -22.79 13.56 11.31
CA GLY A 95 -22.76 12.18 11.82
C GLY A 95 -21.36 11.64 12.04
N CYS A 96 -20.40 12.49 12.41
CA CYS A 96 -19.01 12.13 12.63
C CYS A 96 -18.52 12.49 14.04
N SER A 97 -17.29 12.11 14.39
CA SER A 97 -16.67 12.48 15.66
C SER A 97 -16.03 13.87 15.58
N GLN A 98 -15.93 14.57 16.71
CA GLN A 98 -15.22 15.85 16.79
C GLN A 98 -13.75 15.72 16.38
N GLN A 99 -13.10 14.61 16.76
CA GLN A 99 -11.71 14.32 16.40
C GLN A 99 -11.52 14.25 14.88
N MET A 100 -12.49 13.69 14.15
CA MET A 100 -12.46 13.62 12.69
C MET A 100 -12.45 15.02 12.07
N ILE A 101 -13.29 15.94 12.56
CA ILE A 101 -13.32 17.34 12.10
C ILE A 101 -11.98 18.03 12.37
N SER A 102 -11.40 17.80 13.57
CA SER A 102 -10.10 18.36 13.92
C SER A 102 -8.95 17.84 13.04
N HIS A 103 -9.00 16.57 12.64
CA HIS A 103 -7.99 15.96 11.77
C HIS A 103 -8.05 16.49 10.33
N MET A 104 -9.20 17.05 9.92
CA MET A 104 -9.37 17.69 8.61
C MET A 104 -8.82 19.12 8.55
N HIS A 105 -8.08 19.57 9.59
CA HIS A 105 -7.55 20.94 9.72
C HIS A 105 -8.64 22.01 9.53
N MET A 106 -9.84 21.76 10.07
CA MET A 106 -10.95 22.71 10.19
C MET A 106 -11.08 23.20 11.64
#